data_AF-A0A259RSG4-F1
#
_entry.id   AF-A0A259RSG4-F1
#
_cell.length_a   1.000
_cell.length_b   1.000
_cell.length_c   1.000
_cell.angle_alpha   90.00
_cell.angle_beta   90.00
_cell.angle_gamma   90.00
#
_symmetry.space_group_name_H-M   'P 1'
#
loop_
_entity.id
_entity.type
_entity.pdbx_description
1 polymer ?
#
loop_
_entity_poly.entity_id
_entity_poly.type
_entity_poly.pdbx_seq_one_letter_code
_entity_poly.pdbx_strand_id
1 'polypeptide(L)'
;MSPAVPEILQSRLDVLQRLGVVVDEAAARWLPDQTGRFDQEALNSIAEARRVIELTVDLALAHGCAEAPGVLAMRKAWEDRFATLESAIKQKHTSLTESAQIRSRQTQAAKAYIGTKGLGQA
;
A
#
# COMPACT_ATOMS: atom_id res chain seq x y z
N MET A 1 9.72 30.92 -20.35
CA MET A 1 10.85 30.10 -19.86
C MET A 1 10.42 29.50 -18.53
N SER A 2 10.34 28.17 -18.41
CA SER A 2 10.10 27.57 -17.10
C SER A 2 11.29 27.86 -16.19
N PRO A 3 11.07 28.27 -14.93
CA PRO A 3 12.16 28.50 -14.00
C PRO A 3 12.99 27.21 -13.86
N ALA A 4 14.32 27.36 -13.82
CA ALA A 4 15.20 26.24 -13.54
C ALA A 4 14.82 25.66 -12.17
N VAL A 5 14.60 24.35 -12.10
CA VAL A 5 14.22 23.67 -10.86
C VAL A 5 15.38 23.80 -9.86
N PRO A 6 15.16 24.35 -8.65
CA PRO A 6 16.21 24.47 -7.64
C PRO A 6 16.82 23.11 -7.30
N GLU A 7 18.12 23.07 -7.03
CA GLU A 7 18.86 21.84 -6.68
C GLU A 7 18.24 21.10 -5.48
N ILE A 8 17.72 21.84 -4.51
CA ILE A 8 17.00 21.28 -3.36
C ILE A 8 15.73 20.54 -3.79
N LEU A 9 15.01 21.04 -4.80
CA LEU A 9 13.82 20.38 -5.32
C LEU A 9 14.21 19.14 -6.14
N GLN A 10 15.29 19.20 -6.92
CA GLN A 10 15.83 18.02 -7.62
C GLN A 10 16.19 16.90 -6.64
N SER A 11 16.93 17.24 -5.58
CA SER A 11 17.29 16.30 -4.51
C SER A 11 16.06 15.65 -3.86
N ARG A 12 14.98 16.43 -3.67
CA ARG A 12 13.72 15.91 -3.11
C ARG A 12 12.99 14.97 -4.08
N LEU A 13 13.00 15.27 -5.37
CA LEU A 13 12.44 14.38 -6.39
C LEU A 13 13.20 13.05 -6.43
N ASP A 14 14.53 13.06 -6.28
CA ASP A 14 15.34 11.82 -6.22
C ASP A 14 15.04 11.00 -4.94
N VAL A 15 14.79 11.68 -3.82
CA VAL A 15 14.35 11.01 -2.58
C VAL A 15 12.98 10.36 -2.79
N LEU A 16 12.04 11.07 -3.40
CA LEU A 16 10.72 10.52 -3.73
C LEU A 16 10.82 9.32 -4.68
N GLN A 17 11.71 9.35 -5.67
CA GLN A 17 11.90 8.21 -6.56
C GLN A 17 12.37 6.97 -5.80
N ARG A 18 13.37 7.11 -4.91
CA ARG A 18 13.88 6.02 -4.07
C ARG A 18 12.83 5.50 -3.09
N LEU A 19 12.05 6.40 -2.51
CA LEU A 19 10.97 6.03 -1.61
C LEU A 19 9.85 5.25 -2.32
N GLY A 20 9.63 5.52 -3.60
CA GLY A 20 8.76 4.70 -4.45
C GLY A 20 9.18 3.23 -4.46
N VAL A 21 10.48 2.95 -4.61
CA VAL A 21 11.01 1.57 -4.58
C VAL A 21 10.75 0.92 -3.22
N VAL A 22 10.99 1.64 -2.12
CA VAL A 22 10.76 1.12 -0.76
C VAL A 22 9.29 0.79 -0.54
N VAL A 23 8.37 1.64 -1.00
CA VAL A 23 6.93 1.38 -0.94
C VAL A 23 6.55 0.15 -1.77
N ASP A 24 7.09 0.03 -2.98
CA ASP A 24 6.81 -1.10 -3.87
C ASP A 24 7.31 -2.43 -3.25
N GLU A 25 8.49 -2.44 -2.63
CA GLU A 25 9.06 -3.61 -1.92
C GLU A 25 8.28 -3.97 -0.65
N ALA A 26 7.84 -2.98 0.13
CA ALA A 26 7.01 -3.20 1.30
C ALA A 26 5.64 -3.78 0.88
N ALA A 27 5.03 -3.24 -0.17
CA ALA A 27 3.78 -3.74 -0.72
C ALA A 27 3.92 -5.17 -1.27
N ALA A 28 5.00 -5.49 -1.97
CA ALA A 28 5.25 -6.82 -2.49
C ALA A 28 5.33 -7.90 -1.40
N ARG A 29 5.85 -7.56 -0.22
CA ARG A 29 5.87 -8.45 0.95
C ARG A 29 4.55 -8.50 1.69
N TRP A 30 3.87 -7.36 1.79
CA TRP A 30 2.64 -7.23 2.54
C TRP A 30 1.43 -7.83 1.82
N LEU A 31 1.27 -7.62 0.51
CA LEU A 31 0.09 -8.09 -0.24
C LEU A 31 -0.19 -9.59 -0.12
N PRO A 32 0.81 -10.49 -0.27
CA PRO A 32 0.58 -11.93 -0.12
C PRO A 32 0.50 -12.39 1.35
N ASP A 33 0.90 -11.55 2.31
CA ASP A 33 0.91 -11.91 3.72
C ASP A 33 -0.49 -11.91 4.34
N GLN A 34 -0.92 -13.08 4.81
CA GLN A 34 -2.19 -13.28 5.50
C GLN A 34 -2.07 -13.25 7.02
N THR A 35 -0.85 -13.13 7.56
CA THR A 35 -0.56 -13.20 9.00
C THR A 35 -0.50 -11.83 9.68
N GLY A 36 -0.35 -10.76 8.89
CA GLY A 36 -0.20 -9.38 9.38
C GLY A 36 1.24 -9.03 9.79
N ARG A 37 2.21 -9.91 9.52
CA ARG A 37 3.62 -9.73 9.84
C ARG A 37 4.20 -8.45 9.24
N PHE A 38 3.76 -8.07 8.05
CA PHE A 38 4.30 -6.92 7.32
C PHE A 38 3.39 -5.69 7.36
N ASP A 39 2.30 -5.71 8.14
CA ASP A 39 1.31 -4.61 8.19
C ASP A 39 1.97 -3.28 8.60
N GLN A 40 2.74 -3.30 9.69
CA GLN A 40 3.38 -2.08 10.22
C GLN A 40 4.40 -1.50 9.25
N GLU A 41 5.15 -2.36 8.55
CA GLU A 41 6.15 -1.93 7.58
C GLU A 41 5.50 -1.25 6.37
N ALA A 42 4.43 -1.84 5.83
CA ALA A 42 3.67 -1.24 4.73
C ALA A 42 2.99 0.08 5.13
N LEU A 43 2.42 0.16 6.33
CA LEU A 43 1.81 1.40 6.83
C LEU A 43 2.85 2.50 7.03
N ASN A 44 4.03 2.16 7.58
CA ASN A 44 5.10 3.12 7.80
C ASN A 44 5.65 3.66 6.48
N SER A 45 5.90 2.80 5.49
CA SER A 45 6.44 3.22 4.20
C SER A 45 5.48 4.14 3.44
N ILE A 46 4.17 3.85 3.46
CA ILE A 46 3.14 4.71 2.87
C ILE A 46 3.04 6.05 3.61
N ALA A 47 3.06 6.04 4.95
CA ALA A 47 2.99 7.25 5.75
C ALA A 47 4.22 8.16 5.53
N GLU A 48 5.41 7.57 5.43
CA GLU A 48 6.63 8.29 5.09
C GLU A 48 6.56 8.88 3.67
N ALA A 49 6.13 8.09 2.69
CA ALA A 49 5.91 8.57 1.31
C ALA A 49 5.00 9.79 1.27
N ARG A 50 3.85 9.72 1.95
CA ARG A 50 2.91 10.83 2.02
C ARG A 50 3.56 12.10 2.58
N ARG A 51 4.28 11.98 3.70
CA ARG A 51 4.95 13.13 4.34
C ARG A 51 5.97 13.78 3.41
N VAL A 52 6.79 12.97 2.71
CA VAL A 52 7.82 13.50 1.81
C VAL A 52 7.19 14.13 0.56
N ILE A 53 6.08 13.59 0.06
CA ILE A 53 5.32 14.18 -1.06
C ILE A 53 4.79 15.56 -0.65
N GLU A 54 4.12 15.67 0.49
CA GLU A 54 3.57 16.94 1.00
C GLU A 54 4.67 18.01 1.10
N LEU A 55 5.81 17.68 1.74
CA LEU A 55 6.95 18.59 1.86
C LEU A 55 7.56 18.99 0.50
N THR A 56 7.57 18.08 -0.48
CA THR A 56 8.11 18.36 -1.81
C THR A 56 7.18 19.27 -2.61
N VAL A 57 5.86 19.12 -2.44
CA VAL A 57 4.85 20.01 -3.03
C VAL A 57 4.95 21.41 -2.43
N ASP A 58 5.04 21.53 -1.10
CA ASP A 58 5.20 22.82 -0.41
C ASP A 58 6.47 23.54 -0.88
N LEU A 59 7.58 22.81 -1.02
CA LEU A 59 8.83 23.35 -1.55
C LEU A 59 8.68 23.81 -3.01
N ALA A 60 8.02 23.01 -3.85
CA ALA A 60 7.77 23.38 -5.24
C ALA A 60 6.91 24.65 -5.35
N LEU A 61 5.89 24.79 -4.51
CA LEU A 61 5.06 25.98 -4.42
C LEU A 61 5.86 27.20 -3.97
N ALA A 62 6.66 27.07 -2.91
CA ALA A 62 7.50 28.16 -2.38
C ALA A 62 8.50 28.70 -3.40
N HIS A 63 9.00 27.85 -4.31
CA HIS A 63 9.90 28.24 -5.39
C HIS A 63 9.20 28.55 -6.73
N GLY A 64 7.86 28.57 -6.78
CA GLY A 64 7.12 28.83 -8.02
C GLY A 64 7.33 27.78 -9.11
N CYS A 65 7.69 26.55 -8.72
CA CYS A 65 8.05 25.44 -9.60
C CYS A 65 7.04 24.28 -9.54
N ALA A 66 5.85 24.48 -8.98
CA ALA A 66 4.82 23.43 -8.85
C ALA A 66 4.42 22.81 -10.20
N GLU A 67 4.45 23.62 -11.27
CA GLU A 67 4.14 23.20 -12.64
C GLU A 67 5.39 22.81 -13.45
N ALA A 68 6.54 22.66 -12.80
CA ALA A 68 7.74 22.17 -13.47
C ALA A 68 7.51 20.72 -13.96
N PRO A 69 7.94 20.35 -15.19
CA PRO A 69 7.67 19.04 -15.76
C PRO A 69 8.08 17.86 -14.87
N GLY A 70 9.22 17.95 -14.16
CA GLY A 70 9.66 16.91 -13.23
C GLY A 70 8.76 16.76 -12.00
N VAL A 71 8.18 17.84 -11.50
CA VAL A 71 7.24 17.81 -10.37
C VAL A 71 5.91 17.20 -10.79
N LEU A 72 5.40 17.56 -11.97
CA LEU A 72 4.18 16.98 -12.53
C LEU A 72 4.34 15.49 -12.85
N ALA A 73 5.47 15.10 -13.44
CA ALA A 73 5.78 13.69 -13.71
C ALA A 73 5.86 12.88 -12.40
N MET A 74 6.50 13.43 -11.37
CA MET A 74 6.59 12.78 -10.06
C MET A 74 5.21 12.65 -9.40
N ARG A 75 4.38 13.70 -9.45
CA ARG A 75 2.99 13.65 -8.94
C ARG A 75 2.22 12.53 -9.61
N LYS A 76 2.23 12.48 -10.95
CA LYS A 76 1.54 11.44 -11.73
C LYS A 76 2.04 10.04 -11.36
N ALA A 77 3.35 9.84 -11.27
CA ALA A 77 3.93 8.55 -10.92
C ALA A 77 3.47 8.05 -9.53
N TRP A 78 3.32 8.96 -8.57
CA TRP A 78 2.80 8.61 -7.24
C TRP A 78 1.28 8.38 -7.23
N GLU A 79 0.51 9.16 -7.98
CA GLU A 79 -0.93 8.92 -8.17
C GLU A 79 -1.18 7.53 -8.76
N ASP A 80 -0.46 7.18 -9.83
CA ASP A 80 -0.56 5.86 -10.48
C ASP A 80 -0.14 4.72 -9.52
N ARG A 81 0.88 4.95 -8.69
CA ARG A 81 1.31 3.98 -7.66
C ARG A 81 0.23 3.78 -6.60
N PHE A 82 -0.35 4.87 -6.06
CA PHE A 82 -1.40 4.75 -5.05
C PHE A 82 -2.68 4.10 -5.60
N ALA A 83 -3.07 4.40 -6.84
CA ALA A 83 -4.19 3.73 -7.48
C ALA A 83 -3.97 2.21 -7.62
N THR A 84 -2.76 1.81 -7.99
CA THR A 84 -2.36 0.40 -8.07
C THR A 84 -2.44 -0.28 -6.70
N LEU A 85 -1.89 0.36 -5.66
CA LEU A 85 -1.94 -0.17 -4.30
C LEU A 85 -3.36 -0.27 -3.76
N GLU A 86 -4.22 0.73 -4.01
CA GLU A 86 -5.61 0.70 -3.59
C GLU A 86 -6.36 -0.49 -4.20
N SER A 87 -6.16 -0.76 -5.49
CA SER A 87 -6.72 -1.92 -6.17
C SER A 87 -6.24 -3.24 -5.53
N ALA A 88 -4.94 -3.36 -5.27
CA ALA A 88 -4.36 -4.55 -4.64
C ALA A 88 -4.85 -4.77 -3.20
N ILE A 89 -5.04 -3.69 -2.43
CA ILE A 89 -5.60 -3.74 -1.07
C ILE A 89 -7.04 -4.26 -1.10
N LYS A 90 -7.87 -3.77 -2.03
CA LYS A 90 -9.24 -4.27 -2.21
C LYS A 90 -9.24 -5.77 -2.51
N GLN A 91 -8.35 -6.25 -3.38
CA GLN A 91 -8.20 -7.68 -3.68
C GLN A 91 -7.78 -8.49 -2.44
N LYS A 92 -6.79 -8.01 -1.68
CA LYS A 92 -6.35 -8.65 -0.42
C LYS A 92 -7.52 -8.78 0.57
N HIS A 93 -8.30 -7.71 0.74
CA HIS A 93 -9.44 -7.71 1.66
C HIS A 93 -10.52 -8.74 1.26
N THR A 94 -10.85 -8.82 -0.03
CA THR A 94 -11.77 -9.83 -0.56
C THR A 94 -11.26 -11.24 -0.28
N SER A 95 -9.98 -11.52 -0.61
CA SER A 95 -9.37 -12.84 -0.40
C SER A 95 -9.34 -13.27 1.07
N LEU A 96 -9.01 -12.35 1.99
CA LEU A 96 -9.02 -12.63 3.42
C LEU A 96 -10.44 -12.91 3.94
N THR A 97 -11.43 -12.17 3.44
CA THR A 97 -12.84 -12.35 3.80
C THR A 97 -13.37 -13.71 3.33
N GLU A 98 -13.10 -14.08 2.08
CA GLU A 98 -13.45 -15.40 1.52
C GLU A 98 -12.79 -16.53 2.31
N SER A 99 -11.49 -16.38 2.62
CA SER A 99 -10.75 -17.36 3.42
C SER A 99 -11.31 -17.51 4.84
N ALA A 100 -11.78 -16.42 5.46
CA ALA A 100 -12.45 -16.47 6.75
C ALA A 100 -13.81 -17.19 6.67
N GLN A 101 -14.60 -16.93 5.62
CA GLN A 101 -15.89 -17.60 5.40
C GLN A 101 -15.73 -19.11 5.18
N ILE A 102 -14.75 -19.53 4.38
CA ILE A 102 -14.45 -20.94 4.13
C ILE A 102 -14.07 -21.65 5.45
N ARG A 103 -13.16 -21.05 6.23
CA ARG A 103 -12.76 -21.61 7.53
C ARG A 103 -13.93 -21.74 8.51
N SER A 104 -14.83 -20.75 8.53
CA SER A 104 -16.05 -20.82 9.35
C SER A 104 -16.95 -21.99 8.94
N ARG A 105 -17.21 -22.16 7.64
CA ARG A 105 -18.01 -23.28 7.11
C ARG A 105 -17.37 -24.64 7.40
N GLN A 106 -16.05 -24.77 7.22
CA GLN A 106 -15.31 -26.00 7.53
C GLN A 106 -15.36 -26.31 9.03
N THR A 107 -15.21 -25.30 9.89
CA THR A 107 -15.33 -25.47 11.35
C THR A 107 -16.73 -25.93 11.74
N GLN A 108 -17.77 -25.35 11.13
CA GLN A 108 -19.16 -25.77 11.36
C GLN A 108 -19.41 -27.21 10.89
N ALA A 109 -18.91 -27.58 9.71
CA ALA A 109 -19.01 -28.95 9.19
C ALA A 109 -18.28 -29.97 10.08
N ALA A 110 -17.08 -29.63 10.57
CA ALA A 110 -16.32 -30.47 11.49
C ALA A 110 -17.06 -30.66 12.82
N LYS A 111 -17.63 -29.58 13.39
CA LYS A 111 -18.45 -29.65 14.61
C LYS A 111 -19.69 -30.53 14.41
N ALA A 112 -20.38 -30.38 13.27
CA ALA A 112 -21.54 -31.21 12.94
C ALA A 112 -21.16 -32.69 12.82
N TYR A 113 -20.04 -33.01 12.16
CA TYR A 113 -19.54 -34.39 12.02
C TYR A 113 -19.16 -35.03 13.37
N ILE A 114 -18.52 -34.27 14.27
CA ILE A 114 -18.21 -34.74 15.63
C ILE A 114 -19.50 -34.96 16.42
N GLY A 115 -20.45 -34.02 16.34
CA GLY A 115 -21.75 -34.12 17.01
C GLY A 115 -22.59 -35.32 16.54
N THR A 116 -22.57 -35.65 15.24
CA THR A 116 -23.30 -36.81 14.70
C THR A 116 -22.62 -38.14 15.04
N LYS A 117 -21.29 -38.21 15.09
CA LYS A 117 -20.58 -39.40 15.56
C LYS A 117 -20.72 -39.66 17.07
N GLY A 118 -20.88 -38.60 17.88
CA GLY A 118 -21.13 -38.73 19.33
C GLY A 118 -22.52 -39.26 19.67
N LEU A 119 -23.50 -39.13 18.77
CA LEU A 119 -24.87 -39.63 18.95
C LEU A 119 -25.07 -41.08 18.44
N GLY A 120 -24.08 -41.67 17.76
CA GLY A 120 -24.13 -43.03 17.21
C GLY A 120 -23.48 -44.10 18.08
N GLN A 121 -23.03 -43.77 19.29
CA GLN A 121 -22.42 -44.69 20.28
C GLN A 121 -23.19 -44.75 21.60
N ALA A 122 -24.48 -44.42 21.60
CA ALA A 122 -25.38 -44.63 22.74
C ALA A 122 -26.29 -45.84 22.48
#